data_AF-A0A2X3C6U5-F1
#
_entry.id   AF-A0A2X3C6U5-F1
#
_cell.length_a   1.000
_cell.length_b   1.000
_cell.length_c   1.000
_cell.angle_alpha   90.00
_cell.angle_beta   90.00
_cell.angle_gamma   90.00
#
_symmetry.space_group_name_H-M   'P 1'
#
loop_
_entity.id
_entity.type
_entity.pdbx_description
1 polymer ?
#
loop_
_entity_poly.entity_id
_entity_poly.type
_entity_poly.pdbx_seq_one_letter_code
_entity_poly.pdbx_strand_id
1 'polypeptide(L)'
;MIYKGNNKPMAPGVAISLKRLAWRHRKKLCITFMLVIAENVAFLLYPVLAGMAINAILGGQTSHAALYGLMVLFMWCMGAARRSVDTRTFARIYASLAVTVVLSQRKYSLNHSTIAARVTLSREFVDFFELHLPVLITSIISLFGAAIMLLWIEFWTGIACLIIVAILMCFVSSYASKNETFYRRLNNRLEKEVDYVNKASFGALKRHYDTLARLRVVLSDREAWGYLSIGLLVSALFSMTIIRMSMESGINAGHIYSVMTYMWMFATSLDDAPQLLEKFSQLRDIGKRVSTDDETSLSGKPC
;
A
#
# COMPACT_ATOMS: atom_id res chain seq x y z
N MET A 1 7.55 49.94 -33.96
CA MET A 1 6.78 49.82 -32.70
C MET A 1 6.90 48.38 -32.22
N ILE A 2 7.74 48.12 -31.23
CA ILE A 2 8.06 46.77 -30.73
C ILE A 2 6.99 46.39 -29.70
N TYR A 3 6.21 45.33 -29.96
CA TYR A 3 5.30 44.74 -28.97
C TYR A 3 6.16 44.08 -27.87
N LYS A 4 6.23 44.73 -26.71
CA LYS A 4 6.96 44.27 -25.53
C LYS A 4 6.15 43.13 -24.90
N GLY A 5 6.56 41.89 -25.14
CA GLY A 5 5.98 40.69 -24.52
C GLY A 5 6.04 40.80 -23.00
N ASN A 6 4.86 40.75 -22.37
CA ASN A 6 4.72 40.76 -20.92
C ASN A 6 4.99 39.33 -20.40
N ASN A 7 6.27 38.94 -20.31
CA ASN A 7 6.69 37.68 -19.70
C ASN A 7 6.46 37.75 -18.18
N LYS A 8 5.21 37.49 -17.75
CA LYS A 8 4.97 37.08 -16.36
C LYS A 8 5.62 35.70 -16.17
N PRO A 9 6.53 35.53 -15.19
CA PRO A 9 7.13 34.22 -14.93
C PRO A 9 6.01 33.27 -14.52
N MET A 10 5.82 32.18 -15.25
CA MET A 10 4.81 31.18 -14.94
C MET A 10 5.10 30.54 -13.58
N ALA A 11 4.07 30.40 -12.75
CA ALA A 11 4.21 29.71 -11.48
C ALA A 11 4.72 28.28 -11.74
N PRO A 12 5.78 27.81 -11.06
CA PRO A 12 6.26 26.46 -11.24
C PRO A 12 5.13 25.48 -10.91
N GLY A 13 5.03 24.45 -11.74
CA GLY A 13 4.08 23.37 -11.56
C GLY A 13 4.15 22.69 -10.18
N VAL A 14 3.04 22.11 -9.74
CA VAL A 14 2.89 21.39 -8.47
C VAL A 14 3.86 20.20 -8.42
N ALA A 15 4.06 19.48 -9.53
CA ALA A 15 5.02 18.37 -9.60
C ALA A 15 6.47 18.86 -9.47
N ILE A 16 6.79 20.02 -10.07
CA ILE A 16 8.11 20.65 -9.95
C ILE A 16 8.37 21.12 -8.51
N SER A 17 7.35 21.65 -7.83
CA SER A 17 7.43 22.07 -6.43
C SER A 17 7.60 20.87 -5.48
N LEU A 18 6.85 19.78 -5.70
CA LEU A 18 6.94 18.53 -4.94
C LEU A 18 8.28 17.81 -5.15
N LYS A 19 8.76 17.69 -6.40
CA LYS A 19 10.05 17.06 -6.71
C LYS A 19 11.21 17.85 -6.09
N ARG A 20 11.14 19.18 -6.14
CA ARG A 20 12.12 20.07 -5.50
C ARG A 20 12.05 19.99 -3.97
N LEU A 21 10.87 19.79 -3.40
CA LEU A 21 10.68 19.60 -1.95
C LEU A 21 11.18 18.24 -1.47
N ALA A 22 10.84 17.16 -2.18
CA ALA A 22 11.34 15.81 -1.91
C ALA A 22 12.88 15.79 -1.95
N TRP A 23 13.47 16.48 -2.92
CA TRP A 23 14.92 16.65 -3.01
C TRP A 23 15.49 17.42 -1.81
N ARG A 24 14.82 18.49 -1.37
CA ARG A 24 15.21 19.31 -0.21
C ARG A 24 15.17 18.51 1.10
N HIS A 25 14.24 17.57 1.23
CA HIS A 25 14.07 16.73 2.42
C HIS A 25 14.60 15.29 2.27
N ARG A 26 15.35 14.98 1.22
CA ARG A 26 15.82 13.62 0.88
C ARG A 26 16.50 12.87 2.02
N LYS A 27 17.28 13.57 2.86
CA LYS A 27 17.99 12.94 4.00
C LYS A 27 17.00 12.44 5.06
N LYS A 28 15.94 13.20 5.33
CA LYS A 28 14.92 12.82 6.32
C LYS A 28 14.03 11.70 5.79
N LEU A 29 13.66 11.76 4.51
CA LEU A 29 12.93 10.69 3.83
C LEU A 29 13.73 9.39 3.78
N CYS A 30 15.05 9.46 3.55
CA CYS A 30 15.91 8.27 3.59
C CYS A 30 15.87 7.60 4.97
N ILE A 31 15.93 8.39 6.06
CA ILE A 31 15.87 7.85 7.44
C ILE A 31 14.52 7.17 7.70
N THR A 32 13.39 7.78 7.30
CA THR A 32 12.06 7.17 7.48
C THR A 32 11.97 5.84 6.74
N PHE A 33 12.40 5.79 5.47
CA PHE A 33 12.38 4.54 4.71
C PHE A 33 13.32 3.47 5.25
N MET A 34 14.51 3.84 5.73
CA MET A 34 15.41 2.89 6.37
C MET A 34 14.81 2.32 7.66
N LEU A 35 14.10 3.11 8.45
CA LEU A 35 13.40 2.61 9.63
C LEU A 35 12.25 1.65 9.27
N VAL A 36 11.49 1.94 8.21
CA VAL A 36 10.47 1.04 7.68
C VAL A 36 11.10 -0.30 7.26
N ILE A 37 12.20 -0.26 6.50
CA ILE A 37 12.90 -1.49 6.07
C ILE A 37 13.41 -2.26 7.28
N ALA A 38 14.06 -1.59 8.24
CA ALA A 38 14.57 -2.23 9.45
C ALA A 38 13.45 -2.91 10.26
N GLU A 39 12.29 -2.25 10.42
CA GLU A 39 11.13 -2.82 11.09
C GLU A 39 10.63 -4.08 10.38
N ASN A 40 10.53 -4.05 9.05
CA ASN A 40 10.10 -5.20 8.28
C ASN A 40 11.12 -6.35 8.30
N VAL A 41 12.42 -6.06 8.32
CA VAL A 41 13.46 -7.09 8.51
C VAL A 41 13.32 -7.73 9.88
N ALA A 42 13.06 -6.95 10.93
CA ALA A 42 12.80 -7.48 12.25
C ALA A 42 11.55 -8.38 12.24
N PHE A 43 10.47 -7.96 11.58
CA PHE A 43 9.28 -8.80 11.38
C PHE A 43 9.58 -10.08 10.59
N LEU A 44 10.44 -10.04 9.57
CA LEU A 44 10.82 -11.26 8.87
C LEU A 44 11.68 -12.18 9.73
N LEU A 45 12.46 -11.67 10.67
CA LEU A 45 13.31 -12.49 11.52
C LEU A 45 12.57 -13.07 12.73
N TYR A 46 11.46 -12.46 13.18
CA TYR A 46 10.77 -12.88 14.41
C TYR A 46 10.40 -14.37 14.43
N PRO A 47 9.90 -15.01 13.34
CA PRO A 47 9.48 -16.40 13.39
C PRO A 47 10.63 -17.36 13.69
N VAL A 48 11.79 -17.16 13.05
CA VAL A 48 13.01 -17.94 13.31
C VAL A 48 13.51 -17.74 14.73
N LEU A 49 13.55 -16.49 15.18
CA LEU A 49 14.01 -16.17 16.54
C LEU A 49 13.07 -16.75 17.60
N ALA A 50 11.75 -16.74 17.34
CA ALA A 50 10.75 -17.40 18.17
C ALA A 50 10.90 -18.92 18.14
N GLY A 51 11.17 -19.51 16.97
CA GLY A 51 11.47 -20.92 16.83
C GLY A 51 12.67 -21.35 17.67
N MET A 52 13.75 -20.56 17.64
CA MET A 52 14.91 -20.81 18.52
C MET A 52 14.54 -20.73 20.01
N ALA A 53 13.72 -19.75 20.40
CA ALA A 53 13.23 -19.64 21.77
C ALA A 53 12.39 -20.86 22.18
N ILE A 54 11.50 -21.35 21.31
CA ILE A 54 10.70 -22.57 21.54
C ILE A 54 11.60 -23.78 21.74
N ASN A 55 12.62 -23.95 20.90
CA ASN A 55 13.58 -25.03 21.07
C ASN A 55 14.37 -24.91 22.38
N ALA A 56 14.75 -23.70 22.79
CA ALA A 56 15.41 -23.45 24.06
C ALA A 56 14.50 -23.76 25.27
N ILE A 57 13.20 -23.45 25.18
CA ILE A 57 12.19 -23.81 26.19
C ILE A 57 12.12 -25.34 26.33
N LEU A 58 12.01 -26.07 25.22
CA LEU A 58 11.97 -27.54 25.23
C LEU A 58 13.28 -28.16 25.74
N GLY A 59 14.42 -27.52 25.48
CA GLY A 59 15.72 -27.93 25.99
C GLY A 59 16.02 -27.51 27.43
N GLY A 60 15.09 -26.83 28.13
CA GLY A 60 15.29 -26.36 29.50
C GLY A 60 16.28 -25.19 29.66
N GLN A 61 16.70 -24.55 28.57
CA GLN A 61 17.68 -23.47 28.55
C GLN A 61 17.00 -22.11 28.83
N THR A 62 16.66 -21.88 30.10
CA THR A 62 15.87 -20.71 30.54
C THR A 62 16.46 -19.37 30.14
N SER A 63 17.78 -19.21 30.22
CA SER A 63 18.47 -17.96 29.84
C SER A 63 18.35 -17.65 28.34
N HIS A 64 18.55 -18.65 27.49
CA HIS A 64 18.44 -18.52 26.03
C HIS A 64 16.99 -18.26 25.61
N ALA A 65 16.03 -18.93 26.25
CA ALA A 65 14.61 -18.67 26.04
C ALA A 65 14.21 -17.23 26.44
N ALA A 66 14.70 -16.74 27.59
CA ALA A 66 14.39 -15.40 28.08
C ALA A 66 14.96 -14.27 27.19
N LEU A 67 16.05 -14.51 26.46
CA LEU A 67 16.63 -13.55 25.52
C LEU A 67 15.63 -13.11 24.44
N TYR A 68 14.66 -13.97 24.09
CA TYR A 68 13.58 -13.63 23.17
C TYR A 68 12.74 -12.43 23.67
N GLY A 69 12.57 -12.28 24.99
CA GLY A 69 11.87 -11.13 25.57
C GLY A 69 12.56 -9.79 25.27
N LEU A 70 13.90 -9.76 25.29
CA LEU A 70 14.67 -8.57 24.91
C LEU A 70 14.53 -8.24 23.42
N MET A 71 14.45 -9.27 22.58
CA MET A 71 14.19 -9.09 21.15
C MET A 71 12.80 -8.52 20.89
N VAL A 72 11.77 -9.02 21.59
CA VAL A 72 10.41 -8.46 21.52
C VAL A 72 10.43 -6.99 21.92
N LEU A 73 11.09 -6.64 23.04
CA LEU A 73 11.23 -5.25 23.46
C LEU A 73 11.91 -4.39 22.39
N PHE A 74 12.98 -4.90 21.77
CA PHE A 74 13.67 -4.21 20.67
C PHE A 74 12.74 -3.93 19.47
N MET A 75 11.89 -4.89 19.09
CA MET A 75 10.89 -4.69 18.03
C MET A 75 9.88 -3.59 18.39
N TRP A 76 9.39 -3.58 19.62
CA TRP A 76 8.50 -2.51 20.10
C TRP A 76 9.17 -1.14 20.10
N CYS A 77 10.43 -1.06 20.55
CA CYS A 77 11.23 0.16 20.49
C CYS A 77 11.42 0.64 19.05
N MET A 78 11.71 -0.27 18.11
CA MET A 78 11.89 0.05 16.70
C MET A 78 10.59 0.62 16.10
N GLY A 79 9.45 -0.02 16.36
CA GLY A 79 8.16 0.46 15.87
C GLY A 79 7.71 1.77 16.53
N ALA A 80 8.06 2.02 17.79
CA ALA A 80 7.83 3.30 18.44
C ALA A 80 8.68 4.41 17.81
N ALA A 81 9.97 4.13 17.58
CA ALA A 81 10.88 5.05 16.91
C ALA A 81 10.40 5.39 15.50
N ARG A 82 9.95 4.38 14.73
CA ARG A 82 9.43 4.57 13.38
C ARG A 82 8.23 5.51 13.36
N ARG A 83 7.18 5.18 14.11
CA ARG A 83 5.96 6.01 14.19
C ARG A 83 6.28 7.44 14.63
N SER A 84 7.19 7.62 15.59
CA SER A 84 7.61 8.95 16.04
C SER A 84 8.35 9.75 14.96
N VAL A 85 9.30 9.12 14.27
CA VAL A 85 10.14 9.77 13.24
C VAL A 85 9.32 10.08 11.99
N ASP A 86 8.45 9.17 11.54
CA ASP A 86 7.58 9.34 10.37
C ASP A 86 6.68 10.57 10.54
N THR A 87 5.83 10.60 11.58
CA THR A 87 4.90 11.72 11.80
C THR A 87 5.62 13.06 11.97
N ARG A 88 6.73 13.09 12.71
CA ARG A 88 7.53 14.33 12.86
C ARG A 88 8.20 14.79 11.56
N THR A 89 8.47 13.86 10.64
CA THR A 89 9.12 14.18 9.37
C THR A 89 8.09 14.67 8.37
N PHE A 90 7.01 13.91 8.17
CA PHE A 90 5.96 14.24 7.21
C PHE A 90 5.17 15.48 7.62
N ALA A 91 4.84 15.68 8.91
CA ALA A 91 4.21 16.91 9.37
C ALA A 91 5.06 18.17 9.10
N ARG A 92 6.39 18.09 9.24
CA ARG A 92 7.28 19.22 8.91
C ARG A 92 7.39 19.45 7.41
N ILE A 93 7.43 18.38 6.62
CA ILE A 93 7.40 18.48 5.15
C ILE A 93 6.10 19.17 4.72
N TYR A 94 4.97 18.74 5.26
CA TYR A 94 3.66 19.34 5.02
C TYR A 94 3.63 20.83 5.38
N ALA A 95 4.09 21.20 6.59
CA ALA A 95 4.13 22.60 7.01
C ALA A 95 4.99 23.47 6.07
N SER A 96 6.15 22.97 5.64
CA SER A 96 7.03 23.68 4.69
C SER A 96 6.41 23.83 3.30
N LEU A 97 5.65 22.81 2.85
CA LEU A 97 4.94 22.82 1.57
C LEU A 97 3.81 23.82 1.61
N ALA A 98 2.97 23.79 2.65
CA ALA A 98 1.85 24.70 2.83
C ALA A 98 2.31 26.16 2.80
N VAL A 99 3.37 26.51 3.54
CA VAL A 99 3.92 27.88 3.55
C VAL A 99 4.45 28.30 2.17
N THR A 100 5.16 27.41 1.47
CA THR A 100 5.70 27.71 0.13
C THR A 100 4.58 27.93 -0.89
N VAL A 101 3.52 27.13 -0.82
CA VAL A 101 2.35 27.25 -1.70
C VAL A 101 1.59 28.55 -1.41
N VAL A 102 1.32 28.86 -0.13
CA VAL A 102 0.63 30.11 0.27
C VAL A 102 1.43 31.36 -0.17
N LEU A 103 2.74 31.39 0.06
CA LEU A 103 3.58 32.54 -0.30
C LEU A 103 3.76 32.71 -1.81
N SER A 104 3.94 31.62 -2.56
CA SER A 104 4.03 31.69 -4.02
C SER A 104 2.73 32.20 -4.63
N GLN A 105 1.57 31.79 -4.11
CA GLN A 105 0.27 32.16 -4.67
C GLN A 105 -0.18 33.59 -4.32
N ARG A 106 0.22 34.14 -3.17
CA ARG A 106 0.02 35.57 -2.84
C ARG A 106 0.69 36.50 -3.86
N LYS A 107 1.72 36.02 -4.56
CA LYS A 107 2.47 36.77 -5.58
C LYS A 107 1.82 36.75 -6.96
N TYR A 108 0.84 35.88 -7.21
CA TYR A 108 0.27 35.63 -8.55
C TYR A 108 -1.23 35.97 -8.72
N SER A 109 -1.91 36.43 -7.67
CA SER A 109 -3.32 36.90 -7.76
C SER A 109 -4.28 35.88 -8.39
N LEU A 110 -4.04 34.58 -8.22
CA LEU A 110 -4.90 33.51 -8.71
C LEU A 110 -6.14 33.38 -7.81
N ASN A 111 -7.28 32.98 -8.38
CA ASN A 111 -8.53 32.76 -7.64
C ASN A 111 -8.30 31.80 -6.45
N HIS A 112 -8.82 32.16 -5.28
CA HIS A 112 -8.66 31.42 -4.01
C HIS A 112 -9.03 29.92 -4.11
N SER A 113 -9.93 29.57 -5.04
CA SER A 113 -10.39 28.20 -5.30
C SER A 113 -9.30 27.30 -5.91
N THR A 114 -8.53 27.80 -6.88
CA THR A 114 -7.43 27.06 -7.53
C THR A 114 -6.24 26.86 -6.58
N ILE A 115 -6.04 27.83 -5.69
CA ILE A 115 -5.05 27.80 -4.62
C ILE A 115 -5.37 26.68 -3.62
N ALA A 116 -6.60 26.65 -3.11
CA ALA A 116 -7.06 25.64 -2.17
C ALA A 116 -6.97 24.22 -2.75
N ALA A 117 -7.39 24.02 -4.02
CA ALA A 117 -7.31 22.73 -4.70
C ALA A 117 -5.88 22.18 -4.78
N ARG A 118 -4.88 23.04 -5.08
CA ARG A 118 -3.47 22.64 -5.15
C ARG A 118 -2.86 22.31 -3.79
N VAL A 119 -3.30 22.99 -2.73
CA VAL A 119 -2.91 22.67 -1.34
C VAL A 119 -3.48 21.32 -0.91
N THR A 120 -4.73 21.03 -1.27
CA THR A 120 -5.37 19.73 -0.99
C THR A 120 -4.65 18.58 -1.69
N LEU A 121 -4.38 18.69 -3.00
CA LEU A 121 -3.62 17.66 -3.75
C LEU A 121 -2.21 17.43 -3.18
N SER A 122 -1.55 18.50 -2.74
CA SER A 122 -0.24 18.42 -2.09
C SER A 122 -0.30 17.71 -0.74
N ARG A 123 -1.38 17.90 0.04
CA ARG A 123 -1.62 17.20 1.30
C ARG A 123 -1.87 15.72 1.06
N GLU A 124 -2.75 15.37 0.14
CA GLU A 124 -3.04 13.97 -0.24
C GLU A 124 -1.78 13.22 -0.66
N PHE A 125 -0.88 13.87 -1.40
CA PHE A 125 0.40 13.26 -1.77
C PHE A 125 1.29 13.01 -0.55
N VAL A 126 1.40 13.96 0.39
CA VAL A 126 2.20 13.75 1.61
C VAL A 126 1.59 12.66 2.49
N ASP A 127 0.27 12.68 2.68
CA ASP A 127 -0.47 11.69 3.46
C ASP A 127 -0.29 10.28 2.88
N PHE A 128 -0.24 10.15 1.54
CA PHE A 128 0.07 8.88 0.90
C PHE A 128 1.46 8.35 1.31
N PHE A 129 2.49 9.19 1.28
CA PHE A 129 3.85 8.76 1.63
C PHE A 129 3.99 8.44 3.12
N GLU A 130 3.21 9.10 3.98
CA GLU A 130 3.19 8.84 5.42
C GLU A 130 2.42 7.57 5.78
N LEU A 131 1.26 7.34 5.15
CA LEU A 131 0.30 6.31 5.59
C LEU A 131 0.25 5.10 4.67
N HIS A 132 0.25 5.30 3.35
CA HIS A 132 0.02 4.23 2.38
C HIS A 132 1.31 3.57 1.89
N LEU A 133 2.37 4.35 1.69
CA LEU A 133 3.64 3.82 1.20
C LEU A 133 4.30 2.84 2.17
N PRO A 134 4.36 3.08 3.50
CA PRO A 134 4.90 2.10 4.44
C PRO A 134 4.14 0.78 4.44
N VAL A 135 2.80 0.83 4.36
CA VAL A 135 1.95 -0.35 4.26
C VAL A 135 2.28 -1.14 3.00
N LEU A 136 2.43 -0.47 1.86
CA LEU A 136 2.81 -1.11 0.60
C LEU A 136 4.20 -1.76 0.67
N ILE A 137 5.17 -1.07 1.27
CA ILE A 137 6.52 -1.64 1.50
C ILE A 137 6.41 -2.87 2.41
N THR A 138 5.68 -2.77 3.51
CA THR A 138 5.48 -3.89 4.44
C THR A 138 4.88 -5.09 3.76
N SER A 139 3.79 -4.93 3.01
CA SER A 139 3.15 -6.08 2.36
C SER A 139 4.02 -6.72 1.27
N ILE A 140 4.79 -5.93 0.51
CA ILE A 140 5.77 -6.47 -0.45
C ILE A 140 6.86 -7.25 0.29
N ILE A 141 7.43 -6.69 1.36
CA ILE A 141 8.46 -7.36 2.14
C ILE A 141 7.90 -8.61 2.82
N SER A 142 6.68 -8.59 3.35
CA SER A 142 6.04 -9.76 3.95
C SER A 142 5.77 -10.85 2.92
N LEU A 143 5.23 -10.50 1.74
CA LEU A 143 4.93 -11.48 0.68
C LEU A 143 6.20 -12.16 0.16
N PHE A 144 7.16 -11.37 -0.33
CA PHE A 144 8.39 -11.93 -0.91
C PHE A 144 9.36 -12.41 0.17
N GLY A 145 9.46 -11.70 1.29
CA GLY A 145 10.31 -12.08 2.39
C GLY A 145 9.88 -13.38 3.06
N ALA A 146 8.58 -13.62 3.26
CA ALA A 146 8.11 -14.92 3.74
C ALA A 146 8.47 -16.05 2.77
N ALA A 147 8.28 -15.85 1.46
CA ALA A 147 8.67 -16.82 0.45
C ALA A 147 10.19 -17.08 0.43
N ILE A 148 11.02 -16.05 0.57
CA ILE A 148 12.49 -16.16 0.66
C ILE A 148 12.92 -16.87 1.94
N MET A 149 12.32 -16.54 3.08
CA MET A 149 12.59 -17.23 4.34
C MET A 149 12.18 -18.70 4.26
N LEU A 150 11.04 -19.01 3.64
CA LEU A 150 10.63 -20.38 3.35
C LEU A 150 11.58 -21.07 2.39
N LEU A 151 12.12 -20.42 1.35
CA LEU A 151 13.16 -21.02 0.51
C LEU A 151 14.41 -21.41 1.29
N TRP A 152 14.73 -20.64 2.35
CA TRP A 152 15.89 -20.91 3.19
C TRP A 152 15.61 -22.08 4.16
N ILE A 153 14.49 -22.06 4.88
CA ILE A 153 14.21 -23.06 5.93
C ILE A 153 13.49 -24.31 5.42
N GLU A 154 12.62 -24.17 4.40
CA GLU A 154 11.80 -25.23 3.79
C GLU A 154 11.73 -25.06 2.26
N PHE A 155 12.82 -25.40 1.59
CA PHE A 155 13.07 -25.10 0.17
C PHE A 155 11.89 -25.39 -0.77
N TRP A 156 11.29 -26.58 -0.71
CA TRP A 156 10.17 -26.94 -1.60
C TRP A 156 8.90 -26.14 -1.32
N THR A 157 8.65 -25.80 -0.05
CA THR A 157 7.54 -24.91 0.33
C THR A 157 7.78 -23.51 -0.22
N GLY A 158 9.01 -23.01 -0.15
CA GLY A 158 9.40 -21.74 -0.76
C GLY A 158 9.19 -21.71 -2.29
N ILE A 159 9.56 -22.79 -2.99
CA ILE A 159 9.29 -22.93 -4.43
C ILE A 159 7.79 -22.89 -4.71
N ALA A 160 6.99 -23.63 -3.95
CA ALA A 160 5.54 -23.64 -4.11
C ALA A 160 4.92 -22.23 -3.90
N CYS A 161 5.44 -21.45 -2.94
CA CYS A 161 5.04 -20.05 -2.76
C CYS A 161 5.33 -19.20 -4.01
N LEU A 162 6.52 -19.34 -4.60
CA LEU A 162 6.88 -18.63 -5.83
C LEU A 162 6.01 -19.02 -7.02
N ILE A 163 5.66 -20.31 -7.15
CA ILE A 163 4.74 -20.79 -8.18
C ILE A 163 3.35 -20.17 -8.00
N ILE A 164 2.83 -20.13 -6.78
CA ILE A 164 1.54 -19.50 -6.47
C ILE A 164 1.56 -18.02 -6.85
N VAL A 165 2.62 -17.30 -6.47
CA VAL A 165 2.80 -15.88 -6.81
C VAL A 165 2.87 -15.67 -8.33
N ALA A 166 3.60 -16.53 -9.06
CA ALA A 166 3.69 -16.44 -10.51
C ALA A 166 2.34 -16.69 -11.20
N ILE A 167 1.59 -17.70 -10.76
CA ILE A 167 0.24 -17.98 -11.23
C ILE A 167 -0.64 -16.75 -11.02
N LEU A 168 -0.69 -16.22 -9.80
CA LEU A 168 -1.56 -15.09 -9.47
C LEU A 168 -1.16 -13.80 -10.21
N MET A 169 0.14 -13.54 -10.40
CA MET A 169 0.62 -12.41 -11.21
C MET A 169 0.11 -12.48 -12.65
N CYS A 170 0.09 -13.66 -13.26
CA CYS A 170 -0.43 -13.85 -14.62
C CYS A 170 -1.93 -13.51 -14.71
N PHE A 171 -2.73 -13.84 -13.68
CA PHE A 171 -4.17 -13.57 -13.66
C PHE A 171 -4.54 -12.16 -13.16
N VAL A 172 -3.66 -11.51 -12.38
CA VAL A 172 -3.93 -10.21 -11.72
C VAL A 172 -4.27 -9.11 -12.72
N SER A 173 -3.58 -9.04 -13.85
CA SER A 173 -3.79 -7.97 -14.84
C SER A 173 -5.19 -8.03 -15.46
N SER A 174 -5.65 -9.24 -15.78
CA SER A 174 -6.97 -9.52 -16.35
C SER A 174 -8.06 -9.28 -15.30
N TYR A 175 -7.83 -9.71 -14.05
CA TYR A 175 -8.75 -9.49 -12.94
C TYR A 175 -8.91 -7.99 -12.65
N ALA A 176 -7.81 -7.25 -12.50
CA ALA A 176 -7.80 -5.82 -12.18
C ALA A 176 -8.50 -4.98 -13.25
N SER A 177 -8.22 -5.22 -14.54
CA SER A 177 -8.87 -4.49 -15.65
C SER A 177 -10.39 -4.68 -15.68
N LYS A 178 -10.85 -5.91 -15.44
CA LYS A 178 -12.29 -6.22 -15.36
C LYS A 178 -12.92 -5.57 -14.14
N ASN A 179 -12.26 -5.65 -12.97
CA ASN A 179 -12.78 -5.06 -11.74
C ASN A 179 -12.90 -3.54 -11.84
N GLU A 180 -11.89 -2.86 -12.40
CA GLU A 180 -11.91 -1.41 -12.63
C GLU A 180 -13.11 -0.98 -13.49
N THR A 181 -13.49 -1.78 -14.48
CA THR A 181 -14.67 -1.50 -15.31
C THR A 181 -15.97 -1.53 -14.52
N PHE A 182 -16.13 -2.47 -13.59
CA PHE A 182 -17.31 -2.56 -12.72
C PHE A 182 -17.35 -1.43 -11.69
N TYR A 183 -16.22 -1.13 -11.05
CA TYR A 183 -16.09 0.00 -10.14
C TYR A 183 -16.40 1.34 -10.83
N ARG A 184 -15.90 1.56 -12.05
CA ARG A 184 -16.22 2.77 -12.83
C ARG A 184 -17.71 2.88 -13.15
N ARG A 185 -18.37 1.77 -13.51
CA ARG A 185 -19.83 1.75 -13.75
C ARG A 185 -20.65 2.04 -12.49
N LEU A 186 -20.19 1.54 -11.33
CA LEU A 186 -20.81 1.80 -10.04
C LEU A 186 -20.68 3.28 -9.66
N ASN A 187 -19.47 3.84 -9.72
CA ASN A 187 -19.20 5.24 -9.41
C ASN A 187 -19.97 6.20 -10.31
N ASN A 188 -19.97 5.97 -11.63
CA ASN A 188 -20.72 6.81 -12.57
C ASN A 188 -22.25 6.81 -12.30
N ARG A 189 -22.78 5.78 -11.62
CA ARG A 189 -24.19 5.74 -11.23
C ARG A 189 -24.43 6.45 -9.90
N LEU A 190 -23.52 6.32 -8.94
CA LEU A 190 -23.55 7.06 -7.68
C LEU A 190 -23.44 8.58 -7.92
N GLU A 191 -22.60 9.02 -8.85
CA GLU A 191 -22.48 10.45 -9.20
C GLU A 191 -23.81 11.04 -9.74
N LYS A 192 -24.64 10.23 -10.39
CA LYS A 192 -25.95 10.65 -10.92
C LYS A 192 -27.05 10.65 -9.86
N GLU A 193 -26.79 10.12 -8.67
CA GLU A 193 -27.77 10.02 -7.57
C GLU A 193 -28.31 11.40 -7.16
N VAL A 194 -27.45 12.44 -7.19
CA VAL A 194 -27.83 13.84 -6.91
C VAL A 194 -28.89 14.37 -7.89
N ASP A 195 -28.84 13.96 -9.16
CA ASP A 195 -29.83 14.36 -10.18
C ASP A 195 -31.16 13.59 -10.05
N TYR A 196 -31.13 12.35 -9.57
CA TYR A 196 -32.33 11.52 -9.40
C TYR A 196 -33.13 11.89 -8.15
N VAL A 197 -32.49 12.34 -7.06
CA VAL A 197 -33.17 12.71 -5.80
C VAL A 197 -34.18 13.85 -5.98
N ASN A 198 -33.90 14.80 -6.88
CA ASN A 198 -34.76 15.98 -7.07
C ASN A 198 -35.82 15.84 -8.18
N LYS A 199 -35.68 14.89 -9.12
CA LYS A 199 -36.50 14.86 -10.36
C LYS A 199 -37.12 13.51 -10.72
N ALA A 200 -36.81 12.43 -10.02
CA ALA A 200 -37.18 11.08 -10.45
C ALA A 200 -38.53 10.59 -9.89
N SER A 201 -39.30 9.90 -10.73
CA SER A 201 -40.50 9.16 -10.28
C SER A 201 -40.10 7.93 -9.46
N PHE A 202 -41.00 7.46 -8.57
CA PHE A 202 -40.78 6.29 -7.72
C PHE A 202 -40.30 5.04 -8.51
N GLY A 203 -40.89 4.79 -9.69
CA GLY A 203 -40.49 3.67 -10.56
C GLY A 203 -39.08 3.82 -11.15
N ALA A 204 -38.65 5.03 -11.49
CA ALA A 204 -37.28 5.29 -11.96
C ALA A 204 -36.26 5.16 -10.82
N LEU A 205 -36.61 5.62 -9.62
CA LEU A 205 -35.79 5.51 -8.42
C LEU A 205 -35.59 4.03 -8.01
N LYS A 206 -36.67 3.24 -7.99
CA LYS A 206 -36.61 1.79 -7.72
C LYS A 206 -35.69 1.06 -8.71
N ARG A 207 -35.85 1.32 -10.02
CA ARG A 207 -34.98 0.71 -11.05
C ARG A 207 -33.51 1.11 -10.90
N HIS A 208 -33.24 2.36 -10.48
CA HIS A 208 -31.89 2.83 -10.21
C HIS A 208 -31.24 2.05 -9.07
N TYR A 209 -31.89 1.98 -7.90
CA TYR A 209 -31.37 1.24 -6.75
C TYR A 209 -31.31 -0.27 -6.97
N ASP A 210 -32.27 -0.89 -7.68
CA ASP A 210 -32.23 -2.30 -8.07
C ASP A 210 -31.02 -2.61 -8.99
N THR A 211 -30.60 -1.64 -9.81
CA THR A 211 -29.41 -1.78 -10.66
C THR A 211 -28.13 -1.59 -9.85
N LEU A 212 -28.12 -0.63 -8.92
CA LEU A 212 -26.99 -0.39 -8.03
C LEU A 212 -26.73 -1.60 -7.12
N ALA A 213 -27.80 -2.19 -6.57
CA ALA A 213 -27.75 -3.40 -5.77
C ALA A 213 -27.18 -4.57 -6.57
N ARG A 214 -27.67 -4.82 -7.79
CA ARG A 214 -27.12 -5.87 -8.67
C ARG A 214 -25.65 -5.68 -8.99
N LEU A 215 -25.20 -4.44 -9.24
CA LEU A 215 -23.79 -4.16 -9.48
C LEU A 215 -22.92 -4.44 -8.25
N ARG A 216 -23.38 -4.08 -7.05
CA ARG A 216 -22.68 -4.38 -5.79
C ARG A 216 -22.62 -5.88 -5.51
N VAL A 217 -23.71 -6.63 -5.75
CA VAL A 217 -23.73 -8.09 -5.58
C VAL A 217 -22.73 -8.76 -6.51
N VAL A 218 -22.74 -8.43 -7.80
CA VAL A 218 -21.79 -9.00 -8.78
C VAL A 218 -20.33 -8.70 -8.42
N LEU A 219 -20.06 -7.53 -7.85
CA LEU A 219 -18.74 -7.15 -7.38
C LEU A 219 -18.33 -7.97 -6.14
N SER A 220 -19.22 -8.07 -5.15
CA SER A 220 -19.02 -8.87 -3.95
C SER A 220 -18.81 -10.35 -4.27
N ASP A 221 -19.60 -10.92 -5.18
CA ASP A 221 -19.45 -12.31 -5.61
C ASP A 221 -18.07 -12.54 -6.24
N ARG A 222 -17.56 -11.57 -7.02
CA ARG A 222 -16.23 -11.65 -7.62
C ARG A 222 -15.11 -11.59 -6.59
N GLU A 223 -15.26 -10.76 -5.56
CA GLU A 223 -14.30 -10.68 -4.46
C GLU A 223 -14.32 -11.99 -3.65
N ALA A 224 -15.52 -12.53 -3.38
CA ALA A 224 -15.69 -13.81 -2.70
C ALA A 224 -15.04 -14.99 -3.46
N TRP A 225 -15.24 -15.06 -4.78
CA TRP A 225 -14.57 -16.07 -5.63
C TRP A 225 -13.05 -15.89 -5.66
N GLY A 226 -12.55 -14.65 -5.65
CA GLY A 226 -11.12 -14.36 -5.53
C GLY A 226 -10.54 -14.86 -4.21
N TYR A 227 -11.19 -14.50 -3.10
CA TYR A 227 -10.85 -14.95 -1.75
C TYR A 227 -10.83 -16.48 -1.64
N LEU A 228 -11.86 -17.16 -2.13
CA LEU A 228 -11.94 -18.63 -2.13
C LEU A 228 -10.82 -19.26 -2.98
N SER A 229 -10.49 -18.68 -4.14
CA SER A 229 -9.43 -19.18 -5.01
C SER A 229 -8.05 -19.08 -4.35
N ILE A 230 -7.76 -17.96 -3.68
CA ILE A 230 -6.54 -17.79 -2.88
C ILE A 230 -6.53 -18.81 -1.73
N GLY A 231 -7.65 -18.96 -1.02
CA GLY A 231 -7.80 -19.91 0.07
C GLY A 231 -7.54 -21.37 -0.34
N LEU A 232 -7.98 -21.79 -1.53
CA LEU A 232 -7.70 -23.14 -2.06
C LEU A 232 -6.20 -23.34 -2.34
N LEU A 233 -5.52 -22.36 -2.93
CA LEU A 233 -4.08 -22.42 -3.20
C LEU A 233 -3.28 -22.46 -1.90
N VAL A 234 -3.63 -21.60 -0.94
CA VAL A 234 -3.01 -21.58 0.40
C VAL A 234 -3.28 -22.88 1.14
N SER A 235 -4.51 -23.41 1.11
CA SER A 235 -4.83 -24.70 1.73
C SER A 235 -3.99 -25.83 1.15
N ALA A 236 -3.82 -25.90 -0.17
CA ALA A 236 -2.96 -26.88 -0.81
C ALA A 236 -1.48 -26.74 -0.39
N LEU A 237 -0.98 -25.50 -0.28
CA LEU A 237 0.37 -25.21 0.22
C LEU A 237 0.57 -25.70 1.67
N PHE A 238 -0.39 -25.42 2.56
CA PHE A 238 -0.41 -25.91 3.95
C PHE A 238 -0.42 -27.43 4.02
N SER A 239 -1.36 -28.08 3.32
CA SER A 239 -1.46 -29.54 3.30
C SER A 239 -0.18 -30.19 2.77
N MET A 240 0.37 -29.69 1.66
CA MET A 240 1.60 -30.23 1.08
C MET A 240 2.79 -30.10 2.05
N THR A 241 2.95 -28.93 2.67
CA THR A 241 4.06 -28.69 3.61
C THR A 241 3.93 -29.55 4.86
N ILE A 242 2.74 -29.64 5.46
CA ILE A 242 2.50 -30.45 6.66
C ILE A 242 2.73 -31.93 6.37
N ILE A 243 2.21 -32.46 5.26
CA ILE A 243 2.44 -33.86 4.87
C ILE A 243 3.94 -34.12 4.74
N ARG A 244 4.66 -33.25 4.03
CA ARG A 244 6.10 -33.41 3.84
C ARG A 244 6.87 -33.38 5.16
N MET A 245 6.62 -32.38 5.99
CA MET A 245 7.24 -32.26 7.30
C MET A 245 6.89 -33.46 8.20
N SER A 246 5.69 -34.03 8.10
CA SER A 246 5.32 -35.22 8.88
C SER A 246 6.10 -36.49 8.51
N MET A 247 6.68 -36.53 7.30
CA MET A 247 7.48 -37.65 6.81
C MET A 247 8.99 -37.49 7.08
N GLU A 248 9.44 -36.29 7.46
CA GLU A 248 10.84 -36.01 7.76
C GLU A 248 11.15 -36.30 9.24
N SER A 249 12.27 -36.97 9.49
CA SER A 249 12.71 -37.32 10.85
C SER A 249 13.57 -36.20 11.45
N GLY A 250 13.36 -35.88 12.73
CA GLY A 250 14.22 -34.93 13.45
C GLY A 250 13.82 -33.46 13.34
N ILE A 251 12.57 -33.16 12.99
CA ILE A 251 12.05 -31.78 12.99
C ILE A 251 11.82 -31.28 14.41
N ASN A 252 12.40 -30.12 14.71
CA ASN A 252 12.24 -29.42 15.99
C ASN A 252 10.93 -28.61 16.02
N ALA A 253 10.29 -28.50 17.20
CA ALA A 253 9.04 -27.73 17.35
C ALA A 253 9.19 -26.26 16.93
N GLY A 254 10.35 -25.65 17.18
CA GLY A 254 10.65 -24.29 16.75
C GLY A 254 10.75 -24.13 15.23
N HIS A 255 11.20 -25.16 14.52
CA HIS A 255 11.20 -25.19 13.05
C HIS A 255 9.76 -25.19 12.53
N ILE A 256 8.90 -26.07 13.09
CA ILE A 256 7.46 -26.12 12.78
C ILE A 256 6.82 -24.75 12.99
N TYR A 257 7.08 -24.11 14.13
CA TYR A 257 6.55 -22.78 14.42
C TYR A 257 6.98 -21.75 13.36
N SER A 258 8.27 -21.73 13.01
CA SER A 258 8.82 -20.79 12.03
C SER A 258 8.15 -20.97 10.67
N VAL A 259 8.10 -22.21 10.18
CA VAL A 259 7.49 -22.56 8.89
C VAL A 259 6.01 -22.17 8.87
N MET A 260 5.22 -22.62 9.85
CA MET A 260 3.79 -22.32 9.91
C MET A 260 3.52 -20.81 9.97
N THR A 261 4.36 -20.07 10.69
CA THR A 261 4.24 -18.61 10.81
C THR A 261 4.56 -17.91 9.49
N TYR A 262 5.61 -18.32 8.76
CA TYR A 262 5.88 -17.75 7.44
C TYR A 262 4.80 -18.11 6.42
N MET A 263 4.24 -19.31 6.48
CA MET A 263 3.13 -19.70 5.61
C MET A 263 1.89 -18.83 5.86
N TRP A 264 1.58 -18.50 7.11
CA TRP A 264 0.52 -17.55 7.45
C TRP A 264 0.85 -16.12 7.01
N MET A 265 2.09 -15.67 7.20
CA MET A 265 2.56 -14.37 6.72
C MET A 265 2.43 -14.25 5.20
N PHE A 266 2.79 -15.30 4.47
CA PHE A 266 2.62 -15.38 3.01
C PHE A 266 1.14 -15.36 2.63
N ALA A 267 0.30 -16.20 3.27
CA ALA A 267 -1.13 -16.29 2.98
C ALA A 267 -1.87 -14.96 3.20
N THR A 268 -1.62 -14.30 4.32
CA THR A 268 -2.22 -12.99 4.65
C THR A 268 -1.75 -11.90 3.70
N SER A 269 -0.45 -11.86 3.36
CA SER A 269 0.08 -10.90 2.39
C SER A 269 -0.49 -11.10 0.98
N LEU A 270 -0.86 -12.33 0.63
CA LEU A 270 -1.48 -12.67 -0.65
C LEU A 270 -2.94 -12.20 -0.72
N ASP A 271 -3.67 -12.29 0.39
CA ASP A 271 -5.03 -11.78 0.53
C ASP A 271 -5.08 -10.24 0.50
N ASP A 272 -4.06 -9.57 1.06
CA ASP A 272 -3.93 -8.10 1.02
C ASP A 272 -3.54 -7.56 -0.38
N ALA A 273 -2.99 -8.39 -1.26
CA ALA A 273 -2.44 -7.98 -2.56
C ALA A 273 -3.42 -7.20 -3.47
N PRO A 274 -4.71 -7.58 -3.60
CA PRO A 274 -5.68 -6.84 -4.41
C PRO A 274 -5.91 -5.40 -3.92
N GLN A 275 -6.00 -5.19 -2.60
CA GLN A 275 -6.18 -3.86 -2.02
C GLN A 275 -4.95 -2.98 -2.27
N LEU A 276 -3.76 -3.56 -2.17
CA LEU A 276 -2.50 -2.85 -2.44
C LEU A 276 -2.37 -2.44 -3.91
N LEU A 277 -2.81 -3.29 -4.84
CA LEU A 277 -2.85 -2.96 -6.26
C LEU A 277 -3.77 -1.76 -6.54
N GLU A 278 -4.90 -1.68 -5.84
CA GLU A 278 -5.81 -0.53 -5.91
C GLU A 278 -5.12 0.75 -5.42
N LYS A 279 -4.48 0.71 -4.24
CA LYS A 279 -3.73 1.85 -3.68
C LYS A 279 -2.59 2.29 -4.60
N PHE A 280 -1.91 1.36 -5.27
CA PHE A 280 -0.86 1.67 -6.23
C PHE A 280 -1.41 2.34 -7.50
N SER A 281 -2.57 1.87 -7.99
CA SER A 281 -3.26 2.51 -9.12
C SER A 281 -3.70 3.94 -8.78
N GLN A 282 -4.21 4.17 -7.56
CA GLN A 282 -4.55 5.50 -7.05
C GLN A 282 -3.34 6.43 -7.01
N LEU A 283 -2.17 5.96 -6.54
CA LEU A 283 -0.92 6.74 -6.59
C LEU A 283 -0.56 7.15 -8.03
N ARG A 284 -0.66 6.22 -8.98
CA ARG A 284 -0.35 6.49 -10.38
C ARG A 284 -1.31 7.54 -10.96
N ASP A 285 -2.58 7.52 -10.56
CA ASP A 285 -3.57 8.52 -10.97
C ASP A 285 -3.32 9.90 -10.34
N ILE A 286 -3.07 9.97 -9.02
CA ILE A 286 -2.72 11.22 -8.33
C ILE A 286 -1.46 11.83 -8.96
N GLY A 287 -0.42 11.02 -9.19
CA GLY A 287 0.81 11.47 -9.83
C GLY A 287 0.58 11.99 -11.26
N LYS A 288 -0.31 11.34 -12.03
CA LYS A 288 -0.71 11.81 -13.37
C LYS A 288 -1.43 13.16 -13.30
N ARG A 289 -2.45 13.30 -12.44
CA ARG A 289 -3.22 14.55 -12.28
C ARG A 289 -2.31 15.74 -11.94
N VAL A 290 -1.39 15.53 -11.00
CA VAL A 290 -0.38 16.52 -10.60
C VAL A 290 0.57 16.89 -11.74
N SER A 291 0.83 15.98 -12.68
CA SER A 291 1.69 16.22 -13.85
C SER A 291 0.94 16.92 -15.00
N THR A 292 -0.33 16.61 -15.23
CA THR A 292 -1.16 17.26 -16.27
C THR A 292 -1.54 18.70 -15.94
N ASP A 293 -1.71 19.01 -14.64
CA ASP A 293 -1.87 20.40 -14.17
C ASP A 293 -0.62 21.25 -14.42
N ASP A 294 0.55 20.62 -14.51
CA ASP A 294 1.80 21.30 -14.82
C ASP A 294 1.86 21.65 -16.31
N GLU A 295 1.49 20.76 -17.23
CA GLU A 295 1.47 21.02 -18.68
C GLU A 295 0.43 22.09 -19.10
N THR A 296 -0.73 22.13 -18.44
CA THR A 296 -1.73 23.19 -18.68
C THR A 296 -1.25 24.54 -18.17
N SER A 297 -0.54 24.58 -17.04
CA SER A 297 0.14 25.81 -16.59
C SER A 297 1.29 26.19 -17.54
N LEU A 298 2.15 25.22 -17.93
CA LEU A 298 2.99 25.07 -19.13
C LEU A 298 2.57 25.89 -20.37
N SER A 299 1.37 25.59 -20.83
CA SER A 299 0.91 25.88 -22.19
C SER A 299 0.12 27.19 -22.29
N GLY A 300 -0.22 27.83 -21.17
CA GLY A 300 -0.98 29.08 -21.15
C GLY A 300 -2.36 28.99 -21.81
N LYS A 301 -2.91 27.78 -22.02
CA LYS A 301 -4.25 27.59 -22.58
C LYS A 301 -5.29 27.53 -21.44
N PRO A 302 -6.30 28.42 -21.43
CA PRO A 302 -7.40 28.30 -20.48
C PRO A 302 -8.28 27.09 -20.85
N CYS A 303 -8.88 26.48 -19.83
CA CYS A 303 -10.03 25.58 -19.99
C CYS A 303 -11.21 26.31 -20.63
#